data_AF-A0A6B2G634-F1
#
_entry.id   AF-A0A6B2G634-F1
#
_cell.length_a   1.000
_cell.length_b   1.000
_cell.length_c   1.000
_cell.angle_alpha   90.00
_cell.angle_beta   90.00
_cell.angle_gamma   90.00
#
_symmetry.space_group_name_H-M   'P 1'
#
loop_
_entity.id
_entity.type
_entity.pdbx_description
1 polymer ?
#
loop_
_entity_poly.entity_id
_entity_poly.type
_entity_poly.pdbx_seq_one_letter_code
_entity_poly.pdbx_strand_id
1 'polypeptide(L)'
;DNADKNVISDISIRQLLYISSDDYYLPPKRSALVENEIYNTHIKHSLPALDLQRTLFPTYMDIMHLRRWHRPLLTDFDHGSKLKTGVHVIRSLKKYNEESLKVYAEIIEASGSNDVFLMKSIRDLTAMSGHLVLLEYSEEYPIFLSQI
;
A
#
# COMPACT_ATOMS: atom_id res chain seq x y z
N ASP A 1 -19.00 -39.00 9.17
CA ASP A 1 -18.16 -39.01 10.39
C ASP A 1 -16.65 -38.85 10.17
N ASN A 2 -16.07 -39.26 9.03
CA ASN A 2 -14.63 -39.08 8.75
C ASN A 2 -14.28 -37.85 7.88
N ALA A 3 -15.26 -37.22 7.23
CA ALA A 3 -15.02 -36.02 6.42
C ALA A 3 -14.85 -34.75 7.28
N ASP A 4 -15.68 -34.60 8.32
CA ASP A 4 -15.68 -33.40 9.16
C ASP A 4 -14.41 -33.26 10.02
N LYS A 5 -13.80 -34.39 10.43
CA LYS A 5 -12.55 -34.37 11.21
C LYS A 5 -11.34 -33.89 10.40
N ASN A 6 -11.31 -34.20 9.10
CA ASN A 6 -10.23 -33.74 8.20
C ASN A 6 -10.38 -32.25 7.84
N VAL A 7 -11.61 -31.76 7.73
CA VAL A 7 -11.89 -30.33 7.49
C VAL A 7 -11.54 -29.49 8.73
N ILE A 8 -11.84 -30.00 9.93
CA ILE A 8 -11.51 -29.32 11.20
C ILE A 8 -9.99 -29.29 11.43
N SER A 9 -9.24 -30.34 11.06
CA SER A 9 -7.77 -30.34 11.15
C SER A 9 -7.13 -29.34 10.18
N ASP A 10 -7.65 -29.22 8.96
CA ASP A 10 -7.13 -28.26 7.97
C ASP A 10 -7.41 -26.80 8.37
N ILE A 11 -8.57 -26.52 8.96
CA ILE A 11 -8.90 -25.18 9.49
C ILE A 11 -7.98 -24.83 10.66
N SER A 12 -7.74 -25.78 11.57
CA SER A 12 -6.86 -25.59 12.72
C SER A 12 -5.40 -25.33 12.30
N ILE A 13 -4.88 -26.05 11.31
CA ILE A 13 -3.52 -25.85 10.79
C ILE A 13 -3.41 -24.49 10.09
N ARG A 14 -4.42 -24.09 9.31
CA ARG A 14 -4.43 -22.76 8.66
C ARG A 14 -4.48 -21.62 9.67
N GLN A 15 -5.23 -21.75 10.76
CA GLN A 15 -5.23 -20.79 11.86
C GLN A 15 -3.88 -20.75 12.60
N LEU A 16 -3.18 -21.88 12.74
CA LEU A 16 -1.84 -21.93 13.37
C LEU A 16 -0.75 -21.26 12.54
N LEU A 17 -0.91 -21.15 11.21
CA LEU A 17 0.03 -20.45 10.33
C LEU A 17 -0.26 -18.95 10.20
N TYR A 18 -1.37 -18.48 10.78
CA TYR A 18 -1.79 -17.08 10.71
C TYR A 18 -1.34 -16.32 11.95
N ILE A 19 -0.03 -16.00 11.96
CA ILE A 19 0.65 -15.35 13.08
C ILE A 19 -0.05 -14.04 13.44
N SER A 20 -0.52 -13.24 12.47
CA SER A 20 -1.22 -11.97 12.75
C SER A 20 -2.58 -12.09 13.46
N SER A 21 -3.14 -13.29 13.63
CA SER A 21 -4.37 -13.52 14.41
C SER A 21 -4.17 -14.26 15.72
N ASP A 22 -2.93 -14.42 16.18
CA ASP A 22 -2.72 -14.84 17.55
C ASP A 22 -3.09 -13.71 18.53
N ASP A 23 -3.30 -14.09 19.80
CA ASP A 23 -3.64 -13.15 20.86
C ASP A 23 -2.53 -12.11 21.14
N TYR A 24 -1.32 -12.31 20.60
CA TYR A 24 -0.18 -11.41 20.77
C TYR A 24 -0.21 -10.24 19.76
N TYR A 25 -0.63 -10.47 18.51
CA TYR A 25 -0.74 -9.44 17.48
C TYR A 25 -2.12 -8.77 17.42
N LEU A 26 -3.14 -9.34 18.05
CA LEU A 26 -4.41 -8.64 18.24
C LEU A 26 -4.17 -7.40 19.13
N PRO A 27 -4.62 -6.21 18.70
CA PRO A 27 -4.54 -5.04 19.57
C PRO A 27 -5.27 -5.37 20.87
N PRO A 28 -4.73 -4.99 22.05
CA PRO A 28 -5.40 -5.25 23.32
C PRO A 28 -6.82 -4.72 23.21
N LYS A 29 -7.82 -5.57 23.53
CA LYS A 29 -9.27 -5.31 23.36
C LYS A 29 -9.55 -3.83 23.57
N ARG A 30 -9.64 -3.09 22.45
CA ARG A 30 -9.82 -1.64 22.51
C ARG A 30 -11.25 -1.43 23.00
N SER A 31 -11.48 -0.36 23.77
CA SER A 31 -12.84 -0.01 24.18
C SER A 31 -13.75 0.02 22.94
N ALA A 32 -15.00 -0.42 23.06
CA ALA A 32 -15.97 -0.51 21.97
C ALA A 32 -16.16 0.80 21.16
N LEU A 33 -15.64 1.92 21.67
CA LEU A 33 -15.57 3.21 20.99
C LEU A 33 -14.59 3.21 19.81
N VAL A 34 -13.41 2.60 19.93
CA VAL A 34 -12.40 2.57 18.85
C VAL A 34 -12.78 1.57 17.75
N GLU A 35 -13.43 0.46 18.11
CA GLU A 35 -13.97 -0.48 17.12
C GLU A 35 -15.04 0.21 16.25
N ASN A 36 -15.96 0.95 16.87
CA ASN A 36 -16.98 1.71 16.12
C ASN A 36 -16.38 2.80 15.21
N GLU A 37 -15.25 3.41 15.57
CA GLU A 37 -14.55 4.38 14.70
C GLU A 37 -13.93 3.70 13.48
N ILE A 38 -13.30 2.53 13.63
CA ILE A 38 -12.65 1.80 12.52
C ILE A 38 -13.69 1.26 11.51
N TYR A 39 -14.85 0.78 11.98
CA TYR A 39 -15.94 0.35 11.09
C TYR A 39 -16.71 1.51 10.45
N ASN A 40 -16.57 2.74 10.97
CA ASN A 40 -17.27 3.93 10.47
C ASN A 40 -16.34 4.88 9.66
N THR A 41 -15.02 4.63 9.64
CA THR A 41 -14.10 5.33 8.75
C THR A 41 -14.31 4.89 7.31
N HIS A 42 -14.94 5.76 6.51
CA HIS A 42 -15.05 5.56 5.07
C HIS A 42 -13.66 5.69 4.46
N ILE A 43 -12.99 4.56 4.21
CA ILE A 43 -11.67 4.52 3.59
C ILE A 43 -11.80 5.11 2.19
N LYS A 44 -11.14 6.26 1.96
CA LYS A 44 -11.08 6.93 0.66
C LYS A 44 -9.79 6.49 -0.04
N HIS A 45 -9.91 5.59 -1.03
CA HIS A 45 -8.80 5.27 -1.92
C HIS A 45 -8.51 6.43 -2.88
N SER A 46 -7.31 6.43 -3.47
CA SER A 46 -6.95 7.37 -4.53
C SER A 46 -7.90 7.22 -5.73
N LEU A 47 -8.16 8.32 -6.47
CA LEU A 47 -8.95 8.23 -7.71
C LEU A 47 -8.38 7.20 -8.71
N PRO A 48 -7.07 7.15 -9.01
CA PRO A 48 -6.56 6.15 -9.94
C PRO A 48 -6.74 4.70 -9.44
N ALA A 49 -6.84 4.47 -8.13
CA ALA A 49 -7.17 3.15 -7.60
C ALA A 49 -8.65 2.81 -7.74
N LEU A 50 -9.54 3.78 -7.49
CA LEU A 50 -10.98 3.63 -7.74
C LEU A 50 -11.28 3.37 -9.22
N ASP A 51 -10.53 4.00 -10.11
CA ASP A 51 -10.66 3.85 -11.57
C ASP A 51 -10.00 2.55 -12.09
N LEU A 52 -9.42 1.71 -11.21
CA LEU A 52 -8.72 0.46 -11.56
C LEU A 52 -7.65 0.67 -12.64
N GLN A 53 -6.86 1.74 -12.53
CA GLN A 53 -5.86 2.06 -13.52
C GLN A 53 -4.85 0.91 -13.66
N ARG A 54 -4.61 0.45 -14.90
CA ARG A 54 -3.81 -0.75 -15.21
C ARG A 54 -2.38 -0.73 -14.67
N THR A 55 -1.82 0.46 -14.45
CA THR A 55 -0.48 0.64 -13.87
C THR A 55 -0.42 0.25 -12.40
N LEU A 56 -1.54 0.35 -11.69
CA LEU A 56 -1.69 -0.01 -10.28
C LEU A 56 -2.33 -1.41 -10.15
N PHE A 57 -3.29 -1.72 -11.02
CA PHE A 57 -4.06 -2.97 -11.02
C PHE A 57 -3.78 -3.76 -12.31
N PRO A 58 -2.78 -4.66 -12.32
CA PRO A 58 -2.47 -5.47 -13.50
C PRO A 58 -3.63 -6.43 -13.80
N THR A 59 -4.06 -6.47 -15.07
CA THR A 59 -5.18 -7.33 -15.49
C THR A 59 -4.78 -8.79 -15.66
N TYR A 60 -3.50 -9.05 -15.88
CA TYR A 60 -2.95 -10.39 -16.06
C TYR A 60 -1.56 -10.45 -15.42
N MET A 61 -1.28 -11.55 -14.71
CA MET A 61 0.02 -11.81 -14.09
C MET A 61 0.50 -13.20 -14.51
N ASP A 62 1.70 -13.27 -15.08
CA ASP A 62 2.37 -14.54 -15.36
C ASP A 62 2.84 -15.23 -14.07
N ILE A 63 3.14 -16.53 -14.13
CA ILE A 63 3.62 -17.32 -12.98
C ILE A 63 4.87 -16.70 -12.34
N MET A 64 5.75 -16.10 -13.15
CA MET A 64 6.93 -15.41 -12.63
C MET A 64 6.58 -14.09 -11.95
N HIS A 65 5.50 -13.41 -12.35
CA HIS A 65 4.98 -12.23 -11.66
C HIS A 65 4.29 -12.61 -10.34
N LEU A 66 3.49 -13.69 -10.33
CA LEU A 66 2.83 -14.19 -9.13
C LEU A 66 3.82 -14.61 -8.04
N ARG A 67 4.91 -15.29 -8.41
CA ARG A 67 6.00 -15.64 -7.49
C ARG A 67 6.69 -14.43 -6.84
N ARG A 68 6.59 -13.26 -7.47
CA ARG A 68 7.23 -12.01 -7.05
C ARG A 68 6.21 -10.93 -6.70
N TRP A 69 4.97 -11.34 -6.42
CA TRP A 69 3.90 -10.40 -6.08
C TRP A 69 4.31 -9.58 -4.85
N HIS A 70 4.16 -8.25 -4.92
CA HIS A 70 4.69 -7.28 -3.96
C HIS A 70 6.22 -7.28 -3.72
N ARG A 71 7.01 -8.01 -4.52
CA ARG A 71 8.48 -8.02 -4.46
C ARG A 71 9.09 -7.77 -5.85
N PRO A 72 8.89 -6.58 -6.44
CA PRO A 72 9.40 -6.26 -7.77
C PRO A 72 10.93 -6.29 -7.79
N LEU A 73 11.51 -6.91 -8.82
CA LEU A 73 12.96 -6.86 -9.03
C LEU A 73 13.36 -5.51 -9.62
N LEU A 74 14.56 -5.06 -9.24
CA LEU A 74 15.24 -4.00 -9.98
C LEU A 74 15.63 -4.58 -11.35
N THR A 75 14.99 -4.05 -12.39
CA THR A 75 15.24 -4.44 -13.78
C THR A 75 15.95 -3.32 -14.50
N ASP A 76 16.79 -3.69 -15.46
CA ASP A 76 17.46 -2.72 -16.32
C ASP A 76 16.43 -1.98 -17.17
N PHE A 77 16.67 -0.70 -17.38
CA PHE A 77 15.80 0.11 -18.22
C PHE A 77 16.15 -0.13 -19.69
N ASP A 78 15.19 -0.60 -20.48
CA ASP A 78 15.41 -0.81 -21.92
C ASP A 78 15.72 0.51 -22.68
N HIS A 79 15.29 1.65 -22.14
CA HIS A 79 15.36 2.96 -22.80
C HIS A 79 15.68 4.07 -21.79
N GLY A 80 16.32 5.15 -22.27
CA GLY A 80 16.52 6.39 -21.53
C GLY A 80 17.90 6.54 -20.89
N SER A 81 18.09 7.64 -20.16
CA SER A 81 19.38 8.01 -19.56
C SER A 81 19.90 7.02 -18.51
N LYS A 82 19.01 6.20 -17.95
CA LYS A 82 19.31 5.17 -16.95
C LYS A 82 19.84 3.86 -17.53
N LEU A 83 19.79 3.67 -18.86
CA LEU A 83 20.41 2.54 -19.55
C LEU A 83 21.94 2.67 -19.61
N LYS A 84 22.46 3.90 -19.58
CA LYS A 84 23.89 4.16 -19.76
C LYS A 84 24.66 3.66 -18.55
N THR A 85 25.56 2.71 -18.77
CA THR A 85 26.53 2.27 -17.76
C THR A 85 27.37 3.46 -17.30
N GLY A 86 27.42 3.72 -16.00
CA GLY A 86 28.22 4.80 -15.42
C GLY A 86 27.67 5.33 -14.10
N VAL A 87 28.17 6.49 -13.70
CA VAL A 87 27.73 7.18 -12.48
C VAL A 87 26.44 7.94 -12.77
N HIS A 88 25.39 7.68 -11.99
CA HIS A 88 24.14 8.41 -12.05
C HIS A 88 24.03 9.43 -10.91
N VAL A 89 23.44 10.60 -11.21
CA VAL A 89 23.26 11.67 -10.22
C VAL A 89 22.04 11.40 -9.35
N ILE A 90 22.25 11.33 -8.05
CA ILE A 90 21.18 11.26 -7.03
C ILE A 90 20.84 12.70 -6.63
N ARG A 91 19.54 13.05 -6.69
CA ARG A 91 19.06 14.41 -6.38
C ARG A 91 18.37 14.44 -5.02
N SER A 92 18.61 15.51 -4.27
CA SER A 92 17.86 15.82 -3.05
C SER A 92 16.45 16.28 -3.39
N LEU A 93 15.46 15.82 -2.61
CA LEU A 93 14.05 16.15 -2.78
C LEU A 93 13.56 17.27 -1.85
N LYS A 94 14.42 17.84 -0.99
CA LYS A 94 14.01 18.85 0.01
C LYS A 94 13.24 20.02 -0.61
N LYS A 95 13.82 20.64 -1.64
CA LYS A 95 13.21 21.76 -2.37
C LYS A 95 11.88 21.36 -3.02
N TYR A 96 11.84 20.19 -3.66
CA TYR A 96 10.64 19.68 -4.32
C TYR A 96 9.51 19.44 -3.31
N ASN A 97 9.85 18.90 -2.13
CA ASN A 97 8.89 18.67 -1.06
C ASN A 97 8.33 19.98 -0.48
N GLU A 98 9.20 20.97 -0.22
CA GLU A 98 8.77 22.29 0.24
C GLU A 98 7.84 22.99 -0.77
N GLU A 99 8.16 22.92 -2.07
CA GLU A 99 7.32 23.45 -3.13
C GLU A 99 5.97 22.72 -3.21
N SER A 100 5.99 21.38 -3.14
CA SER A 100 4.76 20.57 -3.18
C SER A 100 3.85 20.88 -1.98
N LEU A 101 4.41 21.01 -0.77
CA LEU A 101 3.65 21.35 0.43
C LEU A 101 3.02 22.73 0.36
N LYS A 102 3.70 23.72 -0.25
CA LYS A 102 3.13 25.06 -0.49
C LYS A 102 1.93 24.99 -1.43
N VAL A 103 2.07 24.27 -2.55
CA VAL A 103 0.96 24.08 -3.50
C VAL A 103 -0.23 23.41 -2.83
N TYR A 104 -0.01 22.40 -1.98
CA TYR A 104 -1.10 21.75 -1.25
C TYR A 104 -1.77 22.70 -0.25
N ALA A 105 -1.01 23.54 0.46
CA ALA A 105 -1.56 24.53 1.37
C ALA A 105 -2.43 25.56 0.62
N GLU A 106 -1.99 26.04 -0.55
CA GLU A 106 -2.77 26.95 -1.41
C GLU A 106 -4.07 26.31 -1.90
N ILE A 107 -4.04 25.02 -2.28
CA ILE A 107 -5.24 24.28 -2.70
C ILE A 107 -6.25 24.17 -1.54
N ILE A 108 -5.78 23.93 -0.32
CA ILE A 108 -6.62 23.85 0.89
C ILE A 108 -7.25 25.21 1.17
N GLU A 109 -6.45 26.27 1.18
CA GLU A 109 -6.91 27.65 1.40
C GLU A 109 -7.95 28.07 0.35
N ALA A 110 -7.68 27.82 -0.93
CA ALA A 110 -8.59 28.14 -2.03
C ALA A 110 -9.90 27.35 -1.99
N SER A 111 -9.88 26.12 -1.46
CA SER A 111 -11.09 25.30 -1.33
C SER A 111 -12.00 25.77 -0.20
N GLY A 112 -11.49 26.53 0.78
CA GLY A 112 -12.23 26.93 1.98
C GLY A 112 -12.72 25.75 2.85
N SER A 113 -12.18 24.54 2.61
CA SER A 113 -12.52 23.31 3.32
C SER A 113 -11.27 22.76 3.99
N ASN A 114 -11.44 22.25 5.21
CA ASN A 114 -10.37 21.57 5.94
C ASN A 114 -10.20 20.10 5.50
N ASP A 115 -11.16 19.54 4.76
CA ASP A 115 -11.10 18.19 4.18
C ASP A 115 -11.01 18.33 2.65
N VAL A 116 -9.79 18.43 2.14
CA VAL A 116 -9.52 18.44 0.69
C VAL A 116 -8.82 17.15 0.29
N PHE A 117 -9.44 16.46 -0.67
CA PHE A 117 -8.89 15.25 -1.23
C PHE A 117 -7.81 15.57 -2.28
N LEU A 118 -6.57 15.17 -2.02
CA LEU A 118 -5.41 15.49 -2.87
C LEU A 118 -5.03 14.38 -3.87
N MET A 119 -5.36 13.13 -3.58
CA MET A 119 -4.85 11.96 -4.33
C MET A 119 -5.65 11.68 -5.61
N LYS A 120 -5.60 12.63 -6.56
CA LYS A 120 -6.47 12.64 -7.76
C LYS A 120 -5.81 12.01 -8.99
N SER A 121 -4.49 12.12 -9.09
CA SER A 121 -3.70 11.64 -10.22
C SER A 121 -2.64 10.65 -9.75
N ILE A 122 -2.15 9.82 -10.67
CA ILE A 122 -1.05 8.90 -10.38
C ILE A 122 0.24 9.63 -9.97
N ARG A 123 0.39 10.90 -10.38
CA ARG A 123 1.52 11.75 -9.97
C ARG A 123 1.45 12.12 -8.50
N ASP A 124 0.24 12.20 -7.94
CA ASP A 124 0.03 12.56 -6.53
C ASP A 124 0.39 11.38 -5.60
N LEU A 125 0.39 10.15 -6.13
CA LEU A 125 0.83 8.93 -5.43
C LEU A 125 2.36 8.77 -5.37
N THR A 126 3.11 9.77 -5.83
CA THR A 126 4.57 9.72 -5.80
C THR A 126 5.11 9.83 -4.38
N ALA A 127 6.13 9.02 -4.06
CA ALA A 127 6.89 9.15 -2.82
C ALA A 127 7.91 10.31 -2.85
N MET A 128 7.80 11.25 -3.81
CA MET A 128 8.73 12.39 -3.89
C MET A 128 8.39 13.52 -2.91
N SER A 129 7.15 13.57 -2.43
CA SER A 129 6.64 14.62 -1.53
C SER A 129 5.79 14.04 -0.41
N GLY A 130 5.61 14.81 0.66
CA GLY A 130 4.80 14.44 1.81
C GLY A 130 5.58 13.71 2.89
N HIS A 131 4.86 13.21 3.89
CA HIS A 131 5.41 12.40 4.97
C HIS A 131 5.26 10.92 4.61
N LEU A 132 6.37 10.19 4.67
CA LEU A 132 6.43 8.77 4.33
C LEU A 132 6.71 7.96 5.59
N VAL A 133 6.06 6.81 5.67
CA VAL A 133 6.31 5.79 6.70
C VAL A 133 6.63 4.50 5.97
N LEU A 134 7.64 3.78 6.47
CA LEU A 134 7.95 2.44 6.01
C LEU A 134 7.28 1.45 6.95
N LEU A 135 6.58 0.47 6.37
CA LEU A 135 5.92 -0.60 7.09
C LEU A 135 6.52 -1.92 6.62
N GLU A 136 6.95 -2.75 7.57
CA GLU A 136 7.44 -4.10 7.33
C GLU A 136 6.37 -5.10 7.81
N TYR A 137 5.96 -6.00 6.92
CA TYR A 137 5.06 -7.10 7.28
C TYR A 137 5.89 -8.23 7.90
N SER A 138 5.46 -8.75 9.04
CA SER A 138 6.11 -9.90 9.69
C SER A 138 5.85 -11.22 8.96
N GLU A 139 4.75 -11.31 8.20
CA GLU A 139 4.37 -12.49 7.44
C GLU A 139 5.07 -12.52 6.07
N GLU A 140 5.52 -13.71 5.66
CA GLU A 140 6.14 -13.88 4.34
C GLU A 140 5.12 -13.69 3.20
N TYR A 141 3.91 -14.24 3.34
CA TYR A 141 2.83 -14.10 2.36
C TYR A 141 1.53 -13.68 3.05
N PRO A 142 1.35 -12.38 3.32
CA PRO A 142 0.11 -11.88 3.93
C PRO A 142 -1.11 -12.22 3.06
N ILE A 143 -2.22 -12.56 3.72
CA ILE A 143 -3.48 -12.91 3.04
C ILE A 143 -4.03 -11.70 2.25
N PHE A 144 -3.89 -10.51 2.84
CA PHE A 144 -4.32 -9.26 2.23
C PHE A 144 -3.15 -8.28 2.14
N LEU A 145 -2.97 -7.70 0.96
CA LEU A 145 -1.99 -6.68 0.68
C LEU A 145 -2.65 -5.53 -0.09
N SER A 146 -2.32 -4.31 0.32
CA SER A 146 -2.75 -3.11 -0.39
C SER A 146 -1.98 -2.96 -1.69
N GLN A 147 -2.69 -2.64 -2.78
CA GLN A 147 -2.04 -2.16 -4.01
C GLN A 147 -1.57 -0.71 -3.85
N ILE A 148 -0.77 -0.24 -4.79
CA ILE A 148 -0.26 1.14 -4.87
C ILE A 148 -1.41 2.12 -5.15
#